data_AF-A0A0C9TK54-F1
#
_entry.id   AF-A0A0C9TK54-F1
#
_cell.length_a   1.000
_cell.length_b   1.000
_cell.length_c   1.000
_cell.angle_alpha   90.00
_cell.angle_beta   90.00
_cell.angle_gamma   90.00
#
_symmetry.space_group_name_H-M   'P 1'
#
loop_
_entity.id
_entity.type
_entity.pdbx_description
1 polymer ?
#
loop_
_entity_poly.entity_id
_entity_poly.type
_entity_poly.pdbx_seq_one_letter_code
_entity_poly.pdbx_strand_id
1 'polypeptide(L)'
;MFFSKPDKKFNFPPQTVTTEKAHRFLIHGVKKIPADLATEFELFVVGDIEGLVLNHNERLSNTKGRISKALKAGLFEITGKDLQMQYENHLKLVSDYGVALKNWPTTVQFTNPSKIGSLFQLKLLLEALTDPNAAKRCQWYPLSEEEWEKKKQEYQEAMKSKGPKKRTRRPISDDSDDESVTAESPAKKKKAAKTSAGDKENQRTDSGQRKKKSKDTNKKPKDTVTEKDKDKRIKKKDKKAGEQKIVQ
;
A
#
# COMPACT_ATOMS: atom_id res chain seq x y z
N MET A 1 -42.92 16.83 28.05
CA MET A 1 -42.39 16.22 26.81
C MET A 1 -41.22 15.32 27.19
N PHE A 2 -41.40 14.00 27.18
CA PHE A 2 -40.33 13.04 27.49
C PHE A 2 -39.60 12.67 26.20
N PHE A 3 -38.35 13.08 26.06
CA PHE A 3 -37.48 12.54 25.02
C PHE A 3 -37.03 11.14 25.45
N SER A 4 -37.65 10.12 24.87
CA SER A 4 -37.21 8.73 25.01
C SER A 4 -35.75 8.63 24.57
N LYS A 5 -34.92 7.96 25.37
CA LYS A 5 -33.50 7.76 25.08
C LYS A 5 -33.39 6.98 23.76
N PRO A 6 -32.47 7.35 22.84
CA PRO A 6 -32.27 6.56 21.63
C PRO A 6 -31.77 5.18 22.02
N ASP A 7 -32.63 4.18 21.81
CA ASP A 7 -32.32 2.79 22.08
C ASP A 7 -31.11 2.33 21.26
N LYS A 8 -30.42 1.34 21.83
CA LYS A 8 -29.19 0.67 21.36
C LYS A 8 -29.05 0.74 19.83
N LYS A 9 -27.98 1.38 19.35
CA LYS A 9 -27.63 1.47 17.93
C LYS A 9 -27.65 0.07 17.31
N PHE A 10 -28.72 -0.23 16.59
CA PHE A 10 -28.84 -1.44 15.79
C PHE A 10 -27.88 -1.29 14.61
N ASN A 11 -26.70 -1.86 14.74
CA ASN A 11 -25.73 -1.91 13.67
C ASN A 11 -26.07 -3.14 12.81
N PHE A 12 -27.10 -3.02 11.98
CA PHE A 12 -27.32 -4.02 10.95
C PHE A 12 -26.21 -3.87 9.91
N PRO A 13 -25.51 -4.95 9.55
CA PRO A 13 -24.59 -4.89 8.42
C PRO A 13 -25.41 -4.46 7.19
N PRO A 14 -24.89 -3.55 6.36
CA PRO A 14 -25.61 -3.08 5.17
C PRO A 14 -26.00 -4.28 4.32
N GLN A 15 -27.30 -4.51 4.18
CA GLN A 15 -27.85 -5.55 3.31
C GLN A 15 -28.19 -4.93 1.97
N THR A 16 -27.69 -5.53 0.89
CA THR A 16 -28.08 -5.15 -0.46
C THR A 16 -29.06 -6.19 -0.98
N VAL A 17 -30.30 -5.76 -1.23
CA VAL A 17 -31.32 -6.61 -1.83
C VAL A 17 -31.41 -6.25 -3.31
N THR A 18 -31.12 -7.22 -4.18
CA THR A 18 -31.22 -7.05 -5.63
C THR A 18 -31.98 -8.22 -6.23
N THR A 19 -32.74 -7.95 -7.30
CA THR A 19 -33.39 -9.02 -8.06
C THR A 19 -32.35 -9.81 -8.84
N GLU A 20 -32.58 -11.10 -9.11
CA GLU A 20 -31.63 -11.93 -9.86
C GLU A 20 -31.29 -11.36 -11.24
N LYS A 21 -32.29 -10.79 -11.93
CA LYS A 21 -32.09 -10.15 -13.23
C LYS A 21 -31.16 -8.94 -13.12
N ALA A 22 -31.37 -8.08 -12.12
CA ALA A 22 -30.51 -6.92 -11.87
C ALA A 22 -29.09 -7.37 -11.48
N HIS A 23 -28.96 -8.40 -10.64
CA HIS A 23 -27.67 -8.95 -10.24
C HIS A 23 -26.86 -9.43 -11.46
N ARG A 24 -27.48 -10.20 -12.36
CA ARG A 24 -26.83 -10.66 -13.61
C ARG A 24 -26.47 -9.49 -14.52
N PHE A 25 -27.35 -8.50 -14.67
CA PHE A 25 -27.06 -7.31 -15.46
C PHE A 25 -25.89 -6.50 -14.90
N LEU A 26 -25.82 -6.32 -13.58
CA LEU A 26 -24.73 -5.60 -12.93
C LEU A 26 -23.39 -6.32 -13.10
N ILE A 27 -23.37 -7.64 -12.95
CA ILE A 27 -22.14 -8.43 -13.12
C ILE A 27 -21.72 -8.52 -14.59
N HIS A 28 -22.64 -8.79 -15.51
CA HIS A 28 -22.29 -9.06 -16.92
C HIS A 28 -22.33 -7.80 -17.81
N GLY A 29 -23.31 -6.92 -17.60
CA GLY A 29 -23.47 -5.67 -18.34
C GLY A 29 -22.59 -4.55 -17.80
N VAL A 30 -22.68 -4.28 -16.49
CA VAL A 30 -21.95 -3.16 -15.85
C VAL A 30 -20.57 -3.59 -15.35
N LYS A 31 -20.29 -4.90 -15.25
CA LYS A 31 -19.04 -5.48 -14.71
C LYS A 31 -18.73 -5.01 -13.28
N LYS A 32 -19.78 -4.84 -12.47
CA LYS A 32 -19.67 -4.46 -11.05
C LYS A 32 -20.48 -5.40 -10.16
N ILE A 33 -19.94 -5.66 -8.98
CA ILE A 33 -20.65 -6.37 -7.93
C ILE A 33 -21.71 -5.41 -7.36
N PRO A 34 -22.98 -5.82 -7.17
CA PRO A 34 -24.04 -4.92 -6.69
C PRO A 34 -23.70 -4.22 -5.37
N ALA A 35 -23.01 -4.89 -4.45
CA ALA A 35 -22.56 -4.31 -3.19
C ALA A 35 -21.54 -3.17 -3.39
N ASP A 36 -20.59 -3.33 -4.32
CA ASP A 36 -19.64 -2.28 -4.67
C ASP A 36 -20.37 -1.07 -5.28
N LEU A 37 -21.37 -1.32 -6.15
CA LEU A 37 -22.18 -0.24 -6.75
C LEU A 37 -23.02 0.51 -5.71
N ALA A 38 -23.67 -0.21 -4.78
CA ALA A 38 -24.45 0.41 -3.72
C ALA A 38 -23.57 1.29 -2.82
N THR A 39 -22.36 0.81 -2.49
CA THR A 39 -21.39 1.58 -1.71
C THR A 39 -20.93 2.83 -2.46
N GLU A 40 -20.60 2.69 -3.76
CA GLU A 40 -20.22 3.81 -4.63
C GLU A 40 -21.35 4.85 -4.75
N PHE A 41 -22.60 4.39 -4.85
CA PHE A 41 -23.77 5.25 -4.88
C PHE A 41 -23.98 5.98 -3.56
N GLU A 42 -23.88 5.29 -2.42
CA GLU A 42 -23.97 5.89 -1.09
C GLU A 42 -22.89 6.97 -0.90
N LEU A 43 -21.65 6.68 -1.30
CA LEU A 43 -20.54 7.63 -1.26
C LEU A 43 -20.83 8.88 -2.11
N PHE A 44 -21.40 8.69 -3.30
CA PHE A 44 -21.80 9.79 -4.16
C PHE A 44 -22.91 10.64 -3.51
N VAL A 45 -23.90 10.02 -2.88
CA VAL A 45 -25.00 10.74 -2.21
C VAL A 45 -24.49 11.52 -0.98
N VAL A 46 -23.50 10.99 -0.26
CA VAL A 46 -22.99 11.61 0.98
C VAL A 46 -21.90 12.65 0.71
N GLY A 47 -21.06 12.45 -0.30
CA GLY A 47 -19.84 13.25 -0.53
C GLY A 47 -19.67 13.78 -1.95
N ASP A 48 -20.72 13.76 -2.76
CA ASP A 48 -20.71 14.11 -4.18
C ASP A 48 -19.64 13.31 -4.98
N ILE A 49 -19.27 13.81 -6.17
CA ILE A 49 -18.27 13.19 -7.04
C ILE A 49 -16.88 13.15 -6.37
N GLU A 50 -16.57 14.13 -5.52
CA GLU A 50 -15.29 14.20 -4.81
C GLU A 50 -15.10 13.03 -3.84
N GLY A 51 -16.17 12.63 -3.13
CA GLY A 51 -16.17 11.46 -2.24
C GLY A 51 -15.88 10.16 -2.98
N LEU A 52 -16.39 10.01 -4.21
CA LEU A 52 -16.15 8.85 -5.06
C LEU A 52 -14.68 8.76 -5.51
N VAL A 53 -14.10 9.88 -5.95
CA VAL A 53 -12.71 9.94 -6.44
C VAL A 53 -11.69 9.77 -5.32
N LEU A 54 -11.90 10.43 -4.17
CA LEU A 54 -11.02 10.30 -3.01
C LEU A 54 -11.00 8.85 -2.50
N ASN A 55 -12.17 8.20 -2.44
CA ASN A 55 -12.25 6.79 -2.06
C ASN A 55 -11.53 5.88 -3.07
N HIS A 56 -11.66 6.14 -4.37
CA HIS A 56 -10.92 5.37 -5.38
C HIS A 56 -9.40 5.44 -5.19
N ASN A 57 -8.85 6.65 -4.98
CA ASN A 57 -7.43 6.85 -4.75
C ASN A 57 -6.96 6.24 -3.43
N GLU A 58 -7.79 6.30 -2.38
CA GLU A 58 -7.52 5.65 -1.11
C GLU A 58 -7.52 4.12 -1.25
N ARG A 59 -8.47 3.53 -1.97
CA ARG A 59 -8.49 2.09 -2.28
C ARG A 59 -7.23 1.69 -3.05
N LEU A 60 -6.85 2.47 -4.07
CA LEU A 60 -5.61 2.23 -4.82
C LEU A 60 -4.38 2.26 -3.91
N SER A 61 -4.22 3.29 -3.08
CA SER A 61 -3.05 3.43 -2.21
C SER A 61 -2.99 2.33 -1.14
N ASN A 62 -4.14 1.99 -0.54
CA ASN A 62 -4.27 0.91 0.43
C ASN A 62 -3.93 -0.45 -0.19
N THR A 63 -4.46 -0.76 -1.38
CA THR A 63 -4.16 -2.02 -2.08
C THR A 63 -2.68 -2.09 -2.48
N LYS A 64 -2.10 -1.00 -3.00
CA LYS A 64 -0.65 -0.92 -3.31
C LYS A 64 0.22 -1.15 -2.07
N GLY A 65 -0.18 -0.57 -0.93
CA GLY A 65 0.50 -0.74 0.34
C GLY A 65 0.47 -2.19 0.82
N ARG A 66 -0.68 -2.87 0.71
CA ARG A 66 -0.83 -4.29 1.07
C ARG A 66 0.05 -5.21 0.21
N ILE A 67 0.03 -5.01 -1.10
CA ILE A 67 0.86 -5.77 -2.06
C ILE A 67 2.35 -5.58 -1.74
N SER A 68 2.77 -4.32 -1.55
CA SER A 68 4.17 -4.01 -1.27
C SER A 68 4.64 -4.63 0.05
N LYS A 69 3.79 -4.61 1.09
CA LYS A 69 4.06 -5.28 2.37
C LYS A 69 4.15 -6.79 2.22
N ALA A 70 3.24 -7.42 1.49
CA ALA A 70 3.23 -8.86 1.27
C ALA A 70 4.49 -9.33 0.50
N LEU A 71 4.85 -8.63 -0.58
CA LEU A 71 6.06 -8.92 -1.36
C LEU A 71 7.33 -8.75 -0.52
N LYS A 72 7.40 -7.68 0.29
CA LYS A 72 8.52 -7.41 1.19
C LYS A 72 8.64 -8.50 2.26
N ALA A 73 7.51 -8.90 2.86
CA ALA A 73 7.48 -9.95 3.88
C ALA A 73 7.96 -11.29 3.32
N GLY A 74 7.46 -11.72 2.15
CA GLY A 74 7.91 -12.97 1.54
C GLY A 74 9.38 -12.95 1.11
N LEU A 75 9.91 -11.79 0.68
CA LEU A 75 11.32 -11.65 0.36
C LEU A 75 12.19 -11.75 1.61
N PHE A 76 11.76 -11.11 2.71
CA PHE A 76 12.42 -11.17 4.01
C PHE A 76 12.41 -12.60 4.58
N GLU A 77 11.31 -13.33 4.44
CA GLU A 77 11.17 -14.70 4.92
C GLU A 77 12.21 -15.65 4.32
N ILE A 78 12.54 -15.49 3.03
CA ILE A 78 13.50 -16.36 2.34
C ILE A 78 14.94 -15.89 2.52
N THR A 79 15.17 -14.58 2.46
CA THR A 79 16.54 -14.03 2.48
C THR A 79 17.05 -13.71 3.89
N GLY A 80 16.15 -13.56 4.87
CA GLY A 80 16.44 -13.09 6.22
C GLY A 80 16.90 -11.62 6.28
N LYS A 81 16.84 -10.88 5.17
CA LYS A 81 17.37 -9.52 5.04
C LYS A 81 16.27 -8.57 4.60
N ASP A 82 16.28 -7.35 5.17
CA ASP A 82 15.38 -6.28 4.72
C ASP A 82 15.87 -5.73 3.37
N LEU A 83 15.41 -6.36 2.28
CA LEU A 83 15.73 -5.97 0.91
C LEU A 83 14.56 -5.25 0.26
N GLN A 84 14.89 -4.21 -0.51
CA GLN A 84 13.92 -3.52 -1.35
C GLN A 84 13.91 -4.14 -2.75
N MET A 85 12.73 -4.56 -3.21
CA MET A 85 12.56 -5.16 -4.54
C MET A 85 12.83 -4.14 -5.66
N GLN A 86 13.80 -4.45 -6.52
CA GLN A 86 14.12 -3.65 -7.71
C GLN A 86 13.51 -4.29 -8.96
N TYR A 87 12.31 -3.85 -9.35
CA TYR A 87 11.58 -4.41 -10.50
C TYR A 87 12.33 -4.28 -11.83
N GLU A 88 12.98 -3.12 -12.06
CA GLU A 88 13.73 -2.85 -13.29
C GLU A 88 15.00 -3.71 -13.41
N ASN A 89 15.59 -4.09 -12.27
CA ASN A 89 16.79 -4.90 -12.17
C ASN A 89 16.50 -6.23 -11.47
N HIS A 90 15.35 -6.85 -11.73
CA HIS A 90 14.97 -8.09 -11.04
C HIS A 90 16.02 -9.20 -11.23
N LEU A 91 16.63 -9.27 -12.42
CA LEU A 91 17.71 -10.22 -12.73
C LEU A 91 18.92 -10.06 -11.80
N LYS A 92 19.23 -8.82 -11.37
CA LYS A 92 20.30 -8.57 -10.41
C LYS A 92 19.95 -9.17 -9.05
N LEU A 93 18.72 -8.97 -8.59
CA LEU A 93 18.24 -9.54 -7.33
C LEU A 93 18.25 -11.07 -7.34
N VAL A 94 17.85 -11.69 -8.47
CA VAL A 94 17.94 -13.14 -8.67
C VAL A 94 19.41 -13.59 -8.66
N SER A 95 20.30 -12.89 -9.36
CA SER A 95 21.72 -13.22 -9.43
C SER A 95 22.44 -13.06 -8.08
N ASP A 96 22.08 -12.07 -7.27
CA ASP A 96 22.78 -11.77 -6.01
C ASP A 96 22.31 -12.68 -4.86
N TYR A 97 21.03 -13.07 -4.84
CA TYR A 97 20.42 -13.79 -3.72
C TYR A 97 19.86 -15.17 -4.04
N GLY A 98 19.80 -15.57 -5.31
CA GLY A 98 19.26 -16.86 -5.71
C GLY A 98 17.76 -17.01 -5.44
N VAL A 99 17.01 -15.91 -5.44
CA VAL A 99 15.56 -15.92 -5.22
C VAL A 99 14.81 -15.43 -6.45
N ALA A 100 13.72 -16.10 -6.81
CA ALA A 100 12.82 -15.64 -7.86
C ALA A 100 11.37 -15.70 -7.42
N LEU A 101 10.56 -14.87 -8.06
CA LEU A 101 9.13 -14.82 -7.84
C LEU A 101 8.44 -15.73 -8.86
N LYS A 102 7.71 -16.76 -8.40
CA LYS A 102 6.93 -17.65 -9.28
C LYS A 102 5.44 -17.27 -9.24
N ASN A 103 4.70 -17.72 -10.25
CA ASN A 103 3.26 -17.53 -10.39
C ASN A 103 2.78 -16.07 -10.39
N TRP A 104 3.56 -15.18 -11.00
CA TRP A 104 3.08 -13.82 -11.25
C TRP A 104 1.92 -13.85 -12.25
N PRO A 105 0.79 -13.16 -12.01
CA PRO A 105 -0.35 -13.19 -12.91
C PRO A 105 0.00 -12.66 -14.29
N THR A 106 -0.29 -13.43 -15.35
CA THR A 106 0.07 -13.12 -16.75
C THR A 106 -0.61 -11.86 -17.29
N THR A 107 -1.76 -11.50 -16.74
CA THR A 107 -2.52 -10.30 -17.10
C THR A 107 -1.94 -9.01 -16.51
N VAL A 108 -1.03 -9.10 -15.55
CA VAL A 108 -0.43 -7.95 -14.86
C VAL A 108 1.02 -7.81 -15.28
N GLN A 109 1.37 -6.66 -15.85
CA GLN A 109 2.74 -6.36 -16.23
C GLN A 109 3.67 -6.39 -15.01
N PHE A 110 4.80 -7.07 -15.12
CA PHE A 110 5.81 -7.16 -14.06
C PHE A 110 6.50 -5.80 -13.83
N THR A 111 5.88 -4.96 -13.00
CA THR A 111 6.31 -3.59 -12.70
C THR A 111 6.08 -3.26 -11.23
N ASN A 112 6.64 -2.15 -10.75
CA ASN A 112 6.41 -1.69 -9.39
C ASN A 112 4.88 -1.44 -9.18
N PRO A 113 4.25 -2.01 -8.14
CA PRO A 113 2.82 -1.82 -7.83
C PRO A 113 2.40 -0.34 -7.77
N SER A 114 3.32 0.55 -7.39
CA SER A 114 3.08 1.99 -7.35
C SER A 114 2.78 2.58 -8.74
N LYS A 115 3.39 2.04 -9.80
CA LYS A 115 3.19 2.45 -11.20
C LYS A 115 1.90 1.90 -11.81
N ILE A 116 1.28 0.89 -11.19
CA ILE A 116 0.02 0.32 -11.67
C ILE A 116 -1.13 1.28 -11.33
N GLY A 117 -1.81 1.80 -12.36
CA GLY A 117 -2.96 2.69 -12.21
C GLY A 117 -4.31 1.98 -12.08
N SER A 118 -4.39 0.72 -12.51
CA SER A 118 -5.65 -0.04 -12.54
C SER A 118 -5.92 -0.75 -11.22
N LEU A 119 -7.02 -0.40 -10.54
CA LEU A 119 -7.46 -1.07 -9.31
C LEU A 119 -7.78 -2.56 -9.57
N PHE A 120 -8.30 -2.90 -10.74
CA PHE A 120 -8.59 -4.28 -11.12
C PHE A 120 -7.31 -5.13 -11.16
N GLN A 121 -6.26 -4.64 -11.82
CA GLN A 121 -4.97 -5.33 -11.87
C GLN A 121 -4.34 -5.48 -10.48
N LEU A 122 -4.47 -4.46 -9.63
CA LEU A 122 -4.00 -4.52 -8.25
C LEU A 122 -4.79 -5.54 -7.42
N LYS A 123 -6.11 -5.62 -7.57
CA LYS A 123 -6.93 -6.64 -6.88
C LYS A 123 -6.53 -8.04 -7.31
N LEU A 124 -6.35 -8.28 -8.61
CA LEU A 124 -5.94 -9.57 -9.14
C LEU A 124 -4.54 -9.98 -8.64
N LEU A 125 -3.61 -9.02 -8.58
CA LEU A 125 -2.28 -9.26 -8.02
C LEU A 125 -2.34 -9.56 -6.51
N LEU A 126 -3.19 -8.85 -5.76
CA LEU A 126 -3.39 -9.11 -4.34
C LEU A 126 -3.98 -10.50 -4.12
N GLU A 127 -4.98 -10.89 -4.90
CA GLU A 127 -5.60 -12.21 -4.87
C GLU A 127 -4.54 -13.30 -5.11
N ALA A 128 -3.73 -13.17 -6.17
CA ALA A 128 -2.62 -14.08 -6.45
C ALA A 128 -1.61 -14.21 -5.30
N LEU A 129 -1.36 -13.14 -4.53
CA LEU A 129 -0.47 -13.15 -3.36
C LEU A 129 -1.11 -13.77 -2.12
N THR A 130 -2.43 -13.68 -1.98
CA THR A 130 -3.19 -14.18 -0.82
C THR A 130 -3.86 -15.53 -1.08
N ASP A 131 -3.71 -16.08 -2.28
CA ASP A 131 -4.36 -17.32 -2.66
C ASP A 131 -4.06 -18.45 -1.67
N PRO A 132 -5.09 -19.19 -1.22
CA PRO A 132 -4.91 -20.29 -0.27
C PRO A 132 -4.16 -21.47 -0.88
N ASN A 133 -4.16 -21.58 -2.22
CA ASN A 133 -3.48 -22.64 -2.93
C ASN A 133 -2.01 -22.27 -3.19
N ALA A 134 -1.10 -22.88 -2.44
CA ALA A 134 0.35 -22.67 -2.55
C ALA A 134 0.90 -22.88 -3.98
N ALA A 135 0.30 -23.76 -4.79
CA ALA A 135 0.77 -24.02 -6.15
C ALA A 135 0.47 -22.87 -7.14
N LYS A 136 -0.61 -22.11 -6.89
CA LYS A 136 -1.03 -20.96 -7.71
C LYS A 136 -0.60 -19.63 -7.10
N ARG A 137 -0.28 -19.64 -5.81
CA ARG A 137 0.10 -18.45 -5.06
C ARG A 137 1.37 -17.85 -5.65
N CYS A 138 1.32 -16.55 -5.87
CA CYS A 138 2.50 -15.75 -6.16
C CYS A 138 3.35 -15.68 -4.89
N GLN A 139 4.46 -16.38 -4.87
CA GLN A 139 5.38 -16.38 -3.74
C GLN A 139 6.82 -16.43 -4.22
N TRP A 140 7.71 -15.98 -3.35
CA TRP A 140 9.13 -16.10 -3.59
C TRP A 140 9.54 -17.57 -3.42
N TYR A 141 10.52 -18.00 -4.20
CA TYR A 141 11.11 -19.32 -4.09
C TYR A 141 12.64 -19.20 -4.15
N PRO A 142 13.36 -19.96 -3.31
CA PRO A 142 14.79 -20.16 -3.52
C PRO A 142 15.00 -20.98 -4.79
N LEU A 143 15.96 -20.57 -5.61
CA LEU A 143 16.40 -21.34 -6.77
C LEU A 143 17.37 -22.44 -6.32
N SER A 144 17.40 -23.54 -7.06
CA SER A 144 18.51 -24.49 -6.94
C SER A 144 19.80 -23.84 -7.44
N GLU A 145 20.95 -24.36 -7.00
CA GLU A 145 22.26 -23.82 -7.37
C GLU A 145 22.48 -23.83 -8.89
N GLU A 146 22.03 -24.90 -9.56
CA GLU A 146 22.08 -25.01 -11.03
C GLU A 146 21.23 -23.95 -11.75
N GLU A 147 20.00 -23.71 -11.29
CA GLU A 147 19.12 -22.68 -11.87
C GLU A 147 19.69 -21.28 -11.61
N TRP A 148 20.27 -21.08 -10.43
CA TRP A 148 20.86 -19.82 -10.03
C TRP A 148 22.10 -19.48 -10.86
N GLU A 149 22.99 -20.45 -11.10
CA GLU A 149 24.16 -20.26 -11.97
C GLU A 149 23.77 -19.91 -13.40
N LYS A 150 22.77 -20.59 -13.97
CA LYS A 150 22.24 -20.27 -15.30
C LYS A 150 21.72 -18.84 -15.36
N LYS A 151 20.94 -18.41 -14.35
CA LYS A 151 20.42 -17.04 -14.27
C LYS A 151 21.52 -16.00 -14.07
N LYS A 152 22.57 -16.35 -13.34
CA LYS A 152 23.75 -15.50 -13.14
C LYS A 152 24.54 -15.34 -14.44
N GLN A 153 24.72 -16.40 -15.22
CA GLN A 153 25.33 -16.33 -16.55
C GLN A 153 24.50 -15.46 -17.51
N GLU A 154 23.19 -15.68 -17.58
CA GLU A 154 22.25 -14.87 -18.38
C GLU A 154 22.35 -13.37 -18.03
N TYR A 155 22.41 -13.05 -16.73
CA TYR A 155 22.59 -11.68 -16.27
C TYR A 155 23.95 -11.08 -16.67
N GLN A 156 25.03 -11.86 -16.59
CA GLN A 156 26.37 -11.41 -17.02
C GLN A 156 26.41 -11.16 -18.52
N GLU A 157 25.81 -12.02 -19.34
CA GLU A 157 25.71 -11.85 -20.78
C GLU A 157 24.88 -10.62 -21.14
N ALA A 158 23.73 -10.42 -20.48
CA ALA A 158 22.90 -9.23 -20.67
C ALA A 158 23.60 -7.93 -20.25
N MET A 159 24.52 -8.00 -19.28
CA MET A 159 25.36 -6.85 -18.89
C MET A 159 26.48 -6.58 -19.90
N LYS A 160 27.09 -7.62 -20.46
CA LYS A 160 28.10 -7.48 -21.53
C LYS A 160 27.49 -6.88 -22.79
N SER A 161 26.28 -7.28 -23.17
CA SER A 161 25.61 -6.80 -24.39
C SER A 161 25.09 -5.36 -24.29
N LYS A 162 24.69 -4.90 -23.10
CA LYS A 162 24.21 -3.50 -22.90
C LYS A 162 25.28 -2.44 -23.08
N GLY A 163 26.55 -2.83 -23.20
CA GLY A 163 27.68 -1.92 -23.34
C GLY A 163 27.87 -1.01 -22.12
N PRO A 164 28.98 -0.27 -22.06
CA PRO A 164 29.15 0.75 -21.05
C PRO A 164 28.08 1.81 -21.27
N LYS A 165 27.12 1.93 -20.34
CA LYS A 165 26.20 3.08 -20.30
C LYS A 165 27.08 4.33 -20.23
N LYS A 166 27.24 5.02 -21.36
CA LYS A 166 27.87 6.35 -21.39
C LYS A 166 27.08 7.18 -20.41
N ARG A 167 27.65 7.45 -19.23
CA ARG A 167 27.09 8.43 -18.31
C ARG A 167 27.16 9.73 -19.08
N THR A 168 26.03 10.16 -19.65
CA THR A 168 25.91 11.50 -20.20
C THR A 168 26.21 12.42 -19.04
N ARG A 169 27.45 12.92 -18.97
CA ARG A 169 27.80 14.00 -18.07
C ARG A 169 26.81 15.10 -18.44
N ARG A 170 25.94 15.47 -17.49
CA ARG A 170 25.13 16.66 -17.67
C ARG A 170 26.13 17.78 -17.99
N PRO A 171 25.95 18.53 -19.09
CA PRO A 171 26.79 19.69 -19.32
C PRO A 171 26.70 20.54 -18.05
N ILE A 172 27.86 20.75 -17.43
CA ILE A 172 27.98 21.76 -16.39
C ILE A 172 27.66 23.07 -17.12
N SER A 173 26.54 23.68 -16.75
CA SER A 173 26.28 25.07 -17.13
C SER A 173 27.40 25.87 -16.48
N ASP A 174 28.33 26.33 -17.31
CA ASP A 174 29.32 27.30 -16.93
C ASP A 174 28.61 28.65 -16.87
N ASP A 175 27.95 28.91 -15.74
CA ASP A 175 27.34 30.19 -15.40
C ASP A 175 28.46 31.08 -14.85
N SER A 176 29.37 31.48 -15.75
CA SER A 176 30.48 32.39 -15.50
C SER A 176 30.39 33.56 -16.47
N ASP A 177 29.48 34.50 -16.21
CA ASP A 177 29.54 35.87 -16.70
C ASP A 177 28.61 36.74 -15.85
N ASP A 178 29.17 37.44 -14.86
CA ASP A 178 29.11 38.91 -14.76
C ASP A 178 29.68 39.37 -13.40
N GLU A 179 31.00 39.59 -13.37
CA GLU A 179 31.65 40.47 -12.38
C GLU A 179 31.89 41.82 -13.09
N SER A 180 31.01 42.79 -12.85
CA SER A 180 31.38 44.21 -12.94
C SER A 180 31.03 44.92 -11.62
N VAL A 181 32.07 44.96 -10.80
CA VAL A 181 32.40 45.84 -9.67
C VAL A 181 31.63 47.17 -9.65
N THR A 182 30.98 47.51 -8.52
CA THR A 182 31.37 48.65 -7.65
C THR A 182 30.50 48.78 -6.40
N ALA A 183 31.18 48.61 -5.26
CA ALA A 183 31.12 49.38 -4.02
C ALA A 183 29.79 49.75 -3.31
N GLU A 184 29.87 49.56 -1.99
CA GLU A 184 29.11 50.17 -0.89
C GLU A 184 27.85 49.45 -0.34
N SER A 185 28.07 48.88 0.86
CA SER A 185 27.09 48.59 1.91
C SER A 185 26.03 49.69 2.06
N PRO A 186 24.77 49.37 2.44
CA PRO A 186 24.53 48.97 3.83
C PRO A 186 23.32 48.05 4.13
N ALA A 187 23.40 47.46 5.33
CA ALA A 187 22.30 47.22 6.27
C ALA A 187 21.17 46.22 5.94
N LYS A 188 21.22 45.12 6.71
CA LYS A 188 20.09 44.39 7.34
C LYS A 188 18.72 45.08 7.19
N LYS A 189 17.78 44.47 6.45
CA LYS A 189 16.34 44.59 6.74
C LYS A 189 15.61 43.25 6.65
N LYS A 190 15.10 42.84 7.81
CA LYS A 190 14.05 41.85 8.02
C LYS A 190 12.84 42.18 7.13
N LYS A 191 12.40 41.27 6.25
CA LYS A 191 11.08 41.38 5.61
C LYS A 191 10.03 40.83 6.58
N ALA A 192 9.44 41.76 7.32
CA ALA A 192 8.14 41.60 7.94
C ALA A 192 7.04 41.57 6.88
N ALA A 193 5.90 41.00 7.28
CA ALA A 193 4.64 40.94 6.56
C ALA A 193 4.23 42.32 6.00
N LYS A 194 3.70 42.31 4.77
CA LYS A 194 2.88 43.41 4.26
C LYS A 194 1.59 42.84 3.69
N THR A 195 0.54 43.08 4.48
CA THR A 195 -0.86 43.15 4.09
C THR A 195 -1.05 44.11 2.92
N SER A 196 -1.75 43.67 1.88
CA SER A 196 -2.42 44.57 0.94
C SER A 196 -3.91 44.25 1.00
N ALA A 197 -4.62 45.14 1.67
CA ALA A 197 -6.05 45.33 1.49
C ALA A 197 -6.33 45.70 0.03
N GLY A 198 -7.29 45.02 -0.55
CA GLY A 198 -7.84 45.29 -1.88
C GLY A 198 -9.28 44.84 -1.86
N ASP A 199 -10.15 45.77 -1.48
CA ASP A 199 -11.61 45.71 -1.60
C ASP A 199 -12.02 45.28 -3.00
N LYS A 200 -12.66 44.11 -3.11
CA LYS A 200 -13.73 43.83 -4.08
C LYS A 200 -14.71 42.83 -3.45
N GLU A 201 -15.68 43.42 -2.77
CA GLU A 201 -17.10 43.04 -2.75
C GLU A 201 -17.51 42.09 -3.91
N ASN A 202 -17.78 40.81 -3.62
CA ASN A 202 -19.06 40.17 -3.99
C ASN A 202 -19.20 38.73 -3.43
N GLN A 203 -20.33 38.52 -2.74
CA GLN A 203 -21.12 37.29 -2.58
C GLN A 203 -20.53 36.03 -1.90
N ARG A 204 -20.80 36.02 -0.59
CA ARG A 204 -21.28 34.92 0.27
C ARG A 204 -21.77 33.62 -0.42
N THR A 205 -21.17 32.50 -0.03
CA THR A 205 -21.82 31.29 0.56
C THR A 205 -20.72 30.49 1.29
N ASP A 206 -20.42 30.81 2.55
CA ASP A 206 -20.80 30.04 3.76
C ASP A 206 -20.93 28.51 3.57
N SER A 207 -19.85 27.77 3.88
CA SER A 207 -19.93 26.58 4.73
C SER A 207 -18.53 26.17 5.18
N GLY A 208 -18.23 26.45 6.44
CA GLY A 208 -16.94 26.16 7.04
C GLY A 208 -16.85 24.72 7.54
N GLN A 209 -15.69 24.08 7.34
CA GLN A 209 -15.20 23.06 8.27
C GLN A 209 -13.72 23.26 8.63
N ARG A 210 -13.58 23.69 9.88
CA ARG A 210 -12.41 23.72 10.76
C ARG A 210 -11.40 22.59 10.54
N LYS A 211 -10.18 22.95 10.11
CA LYS A 211 -8.97 22.14 10.35
C LYS A 211 -8.52 22.30 11.80
N LYS A 212 -8.74 21.27 12.64
CA LYS A 212 -8.06 21.14 13.94
C LYS A 212 -6.63 20.65 13.70
N LYS A 213 -5.68 21.55 13.96
CA LYS A 213 -4.24 21.31 14.03
C LYS A 213 -3.91 20.81 15.44
N SER A 214 -3.75 19.50 15.62
CA SER A 214 -3.21 18.94 16.87
C SER A 214 -1.68 18.96 16.81
N LYS A 215 -1.10 19.79 17.67
CA LYS A 215 0.33 19.99 17.92
C LYS A 215 0.69 19.29 19.23
N ASP A 216 1.83 18.59 19.22
CA ASP A 216 2.66 18.10 20.34
C ASP A 216 2.03 17.43 21.56
N THR A 217 2.51 16.23 21.91
CA THR A 217 3.51 16.14 23.00
C THR A 217 4.15 14.75 23.00
N ASN A 218 5.47 14.79 22.82
CA ASN A 218 6.46 13.80 23.21
C ASN A 218 6.35 13.50 24.73
N LYS A 219 6.06 12.26 25.12
CA LYS A 219 6.22 11.81 26.53
C LYS A 219 6.74 10.37 26.57
N LYS A 220 8.06 10.27 26.75
CA LYS A 220 8.77 9.10 27.27
C LYS A 220 8.17 8.70 28.62
N PRO A 221 8.08 7.39 28.90
CA PRO A 221 8.56 6.90 30.18
C PRO A 221 9.64 5.83 29.96
N LYS A 222 10.80 6.12 30.52
CA LYS A 222 11.87 5.18 30.83
C LYS A 222 11.61 4.80 32.27
N ASP A 223 11.33 3.53 32.57
CA ASP A 223 11.75 2.88 33.81
C ASP A 223 11.71 1.35 33.65
N THR A 224 12.92 0.82 33.81
CA THR A 224 13.32 -0.55 34.09
C THR A 224 12.65 -1.10 35.34
N VAL A 225 12.01 -2.27 35.24
CA VAL A 225 11.92 -3.23 36.36
C VAL A 225 12.19 -4.64 35.82
N THR A 226 13.24 -5.23 36.34
CA THR A 226 13.62 -6.65 36.23
C THR A 226 12.86 -7.49 37.25
N GLU A 227 12.24 -8.60 36.83
CA GLU A 227 11.89 -9.78 37.66
C GLU A 227 11.51 -10.91 36.68
N LYS A 228 12.39 -11.86 36.34
CA LYS A 228 12.68 -13.12 37.05
C LYS A 228 11.46 -13.79 37.71
N ASP A 229 11.31 -15.07 37.38
CA ASP A 229 10.43 -16.08 37.98
C ASP A 229 8.92 -16.00 37.68
N LYS A 230 8.48 -16.86 36.75
CA LYS A 230 7.29 -17.73 36.92
C LYS A 230 7.30 -18.85 35.89
N ASP A 231 8.14 -19.82 36.20
CA ASP A 231 8.06 -21.19 35.71
C ASP A 231 6.98 -21.97 36.49
N LYS A 232 6.43 -23.03 35.88
CA LYS A 232 5.62 -24.12 36.49
C LYS A 232 4.17 -23.86 36.95
N ARG A 233 3.21 -24.17 36.07
CA ARG A 233 1.96 -24.95 36.29
C ARG A 233 1.08 -24.67 35.06
N ILE A 234 0.87 -25.61 34.15
CA ILE A 234 -0.29 -26.51 34.16
C ILE A 234 0.09 -27.80 33.41
N LYS A 235 0.21 -28.90 34.15
CA LYS A 235 0.12 -30.28 33.64
C LYS A 235 -1.22 -30.84 34.13
N LYS A 236 -1.79 -31.73 33.30
CA LYS A 236 -2.80 -32.77 33.61
C LYS A 236 -4.24 -32.30 33.87
N LYS A 237 -5.12 -32.66 32.93
CA LYS A 237 -6.51 -33.15 33.03
C LYS A 237 -7.08 -33.09 31.60
N ASP A 238 -7.65 -34.10 30.95
CA ASP A 238 -8.08 -35.43 31.35
C ASP A 238 -8.05 -36.37 30.14
N LYS A 239 -7.70 -37.62 30.41
CA LYS A 239 -7.78 -38.79 29.54
C LYS A 239 -9.03 -39.55 29.99
N LYS A 240 -10.12 -39.54 29.22
CA LYS A 240 -11.27 -40.47 29.36
C LYS A 240 -12.01 -40.49 28.01
N ALA A 241 -11.80 -41.55 27.23
CA ALA A 241 -12.66 -42.73 27.18
C ALA A 241 -13.93 -42.48 26.36
N GLY A 242 -13.95 -43.06 25.15
CA GLY A 242 -15.08 -43.06 24.23
C GLY A 242 -14.92 -44.23 23.26
N GLU A 243 -14.80 -45.43 23.84
CA GLU A 243 -14.87 -46.72 23.15
C GLU A 243 -16.35 -47.01 22.87
N GLN A 244 -16.81 -46.75 21.64
CA GLN A 244 -18.13 -47.21 21.20
C GLN A 244 -17.99 -48.60 20.61
N LYS A 245 -18.48 -49.59 21.39
CA LYS A 245 -18.75 -50.94 20.93
C LYS A 245 -19.80 -50.92 19.82
N ILE A 246 -19.45 -51.46 18.67
CA ILE A 246 -20.39 -51.99 17.70
C ILE A 246 -20.78 -53.39 18.20
N VAL A 247 -22.05 -53.58 18.53
CA VAL A 247 -22.66 -54.90 18.75
C VAL A 247 -23.72 -55.07 17.67
N GLN A 248 -23.48 -56.12 16.87
CA GLN A 248 -24.36 -56.95 16.03
C GLN A 248 -25.54 -56.28 15.32
#